data_AF-A0A355G8U3-F1
#
_entry.id   AF-A0A355G8U3-F1
#
_cell.length_a   1.000
_cell.length_b   1.000
_cell.length_c   1.000
_cell.angle_alpha   90.00
_cell.angle_beta   90.00
_cell.angle_gamma   90.00
#
_symmetry.space_group_name_H-M   'P 1'
#
loop_
_entity.id
_entity.type
_entity.pdbx_description
1 polymer ?
#
loop_
_entity_poly.entity_id
_entity_poly.type
_entity_poly.pdbx_seq_one_letter_code
_entity_poly.pdbx_strand_id
1 'polypeptide(L)'
;QFVDTAKYLHPHSDLVAHLILDHQVHAHNLITRASMEQQLGLRSDVEQQLVRYLLFLDEAALAGPLQGTTDYQTWFEQSGKRDASGRSLKDFDLQTKLFRYRLSYLIYTDSFRKMPSAARNRILQNIHTFLAASAAELEQSWDVDPAAFPVQERQAILQIVAETLDNLPEFWRVSK
;
A
#
# COMPACT_ATOMS: atom_id res chain seq x y z
N GLN A 1 24.31 -6.22 -31.90
CA GLN A 1 23.42 -5.61 -30.88
C GLN A 1 22.29 -6.60 -30.62
N PHE A 2 22.09 -7.05 -29.38
CA PHE A 2 21.19 -8.18 -29.05
C PHE A 2 19.71 -7.77 -28.89
N VAL A 3 19.42 -6.49 -28.72
CA VAL A 3 18.06 -5.94 -28.57
C VAL A 3 17.96 -4.60 -29.31
N ASP A 4 16.89 -4.43 -30.09
CA ASP A 4 16.53 -3.16 -30.73
C ASP A 4 15.62 -2.35 -29.79
N THR A 5 16.17 -1.29 -29.19
CA THR A 5 15.48 -0.47 -28.19
C THR A 5 14.48 0.51 -28.78
N ALA A 6 14.48 0.74 -30.10
CA ALA A 6 13.56 1.67 -30.75
C ALA A 6 12.09 1.17 -30.74
N LYS A 7 11.87 -0.12 -30.44
CA LYS A 7 10.54 -0.74 -30.34
C LYS A 7 9.86 -0.53 -28.98
N TYR A 8 10.55 0.06 -28.00
CA TYR A 8 10.05 0.27 -26.64
C TYR A 8 9.77 1.75 -26.40
N LEU A 9 8.85 2.03 -25.47
CA LEU A 9 8.45 3.41 -25.13
C LEU A 9 9.63 4.27 -24.67
N HIS A 10 10.57 3.66 -23.94
CA HIS A 10 11.88 4.25 -23.60
C HIS A 10 12.99 3.22 -23.86
N PRO A 11 14.20 3.67 -24.25
CA PRO A 11 15.31 2.77 -24.55
C PRO A 11 16.03 2.23 -23.31
N HIS A 12 15.62 2.66 -22.11
CA HIS A 12 16.17 2.26 -20.82
C HIS A 12 15.06 1.95 -19.81
N SER A 13 15.45 1.29 -18.72
CA SER A 13 14.57 1.09 -17.58
C SER A 13 14.41 2.39 -16.77
N ASP A 14 13.30 2.48 -16.02
CA ASP A 14 13.08 3.52 -15.03
C ASP A 14 13.15 2.92 -13.63
N LEU A 15 13.94 3.53 -12.75
CA LEU A 15 14.16 3.04 -11.39
C LEU A 15 12.87 3.04 -10.56
N VAL A 16 12.06 4.10 -10.66
CA VAL A 16 10.80 4.20 -9.91
C VAL A 16 9.81 3.17 -10.45
N ALA A 17 9.75 2.98 -11.77
CA ALA A 17 8.90 1.93 -12.36
C ALA A 17 9.29 0.53 -11.87
N HIS A 18 10.58 0.24 -11.71
CA HIS A 18 11.05 -1.03 -11.15
C HIS A 18 10.69 -1.21 -9.68
N LEU A 19 10.82 -0.17 -8.85
CA LEU A 19 10.39 -0.23 -7.44
C LEU A 19 8.89 -0.49 -7.32
N ILE A 20 8.08 0.15 -8.19
CA ILE A 20 6.65 -0.13 -8.22
C ILE A 20 6.36 -1.55 -8.69
N LEU A 21 7.08 -2.06 -9.69
CA LEU A 21 6.92 -3.43 -10.17
C LEU A 21 7.25 -4.44 -9.06
N ASP A 22 8.35 -4.25 -8.36
CA ASP A 22 8.73 -5.09 -7.21
C ASP A 22 7.64 -5.09 -6.14
N HIS A 23 7.15 -3.88 -5.80
CA HIS A 23 6.05 -3.72 -4.85
C HIS A 23 4.78 -4.47 -5.28
N GLN A 24 4.41 -4.36 -6.56
CA GLN A 24 3.26 -5.03 -7.14
C GLN A 24 3.41 -6.55 -7.07
N VAL A 25 4.55 -7.10 -7.49
CA VAL A 25 4.79 -8.54 -7.53
C VAL A 25 4.68 -9.14 -6.13
N HIS A 26 5.34 -8.53 -5.15
CA HIS A 26 5.35 -9.05 -3.79
C HIS A 26 3.95 -9.01 -3.14
N ALA A 27 3.25 -7.87 -3.20
CA ALA A 27 1.89 -7.78 -2.67
C ALA A 27 0.92 -8.75 -3.35
N HIS A 28 0.99 -8.92 -4.67
CA HIS A 28 0.09 -9.85 -5.37
C HIS A 28 0.35 -11.31 -4.98
N ASN A 29 1.60 -11.68 -4.70
CA ASN A 29 1.92 -13.01 -4.18
C ASN A 29 1.29 -13.23 -2.79
N LEU A 30 1.39 -12.24 -1.89
CA LEU A 30 0.77 -12.30 -0.57
C LEU A 30 -0.77 -12.33 -0.64
N ILE A 31 -1.38 -11.51 -1.50
CA ILE A 31 -2.84 -11.50 -1.74
C ILE A 31 -3.32 -12.87 -2.24
N THR A 32 -2.60 -13.44 -3.21
CA THR A 32 -2.89 -14.77 -3.75
C THR A 32 -2.80 -15.83 -2.66
N ARG A 33 -1.70 -15.84 -1.89
CA ARG A 33 -1.49 -16.82 -0.82
C ARG A 33 -2.56 -16.71 0.28
N ALA A 34 -2.85 -15.51 0.76
CA ALA A 34 -3.90 -15.29 1.76
C ALA A 34 -5.28 -15.75 1.26
N SER A 35 -5.58 -15.52 -0.03
CA SER A 35 -6.83 -15.99 -0.63
C SER A 35 -6.91 -17.52 -0.69
N MET A 36 -5.83 -18.18 -1.13
CA MET A 36 -5.77 -19.64 -1.21
C MET A 36 -5.89 -20.28 0.18
N GLU A 37 -5.17 -19.77 1.18
CA GLU A 37 -5.24 -20.30 2.55
C GLU A 37 -6.65 -20.18 3.12
N GLN A 38 -7.32 -19.04 2.93
CA GLN A 38 -8.70 -18.85 3.38
C GLN A 38 -9.68 -19.81 2.68
N GLN A 39 -9.50 -20.09 1.39
CA GLN A 39 -10.36 -21.04 0.65
C GLN A 39 -10.13 -22.49 1.08
N LEU A 40 -8.89 -22.84 1.42
CA LEU A 40 -8.51 -24.17 1.89
C LEU A 40 -8.75 -24.38 3.39
N GLY A 41 -9.16 -23.34 4.12
CA GLY A 41 -9.32 -23.40 5.58
C GLY A 41 -8.01 -23.52 6.34
N LEU A 42 -6.89 -23.17 5.71
CA LEU A 42 -5.56 -23.15 6.33
C LEU A 42 -5.36 -21.83 7.08
N ARG A 43 -4.52 -21.88 8.11
CA ARG A 43 -4.13 -20.68 8.87
C ARG A 43 -2.60 -20.61 8.98
N SER A 44 -2.06 -19.49 8.54
CA SER A 44 -0.68 -19.07 8.81
C SER A 44 -0.67 -17.58 9.20
N ASP A 45 0.51 -16.99 9.27
CA ASP A 45 0.73 -15.57 9.50
C ASP A 45 0.60 -14.71 8.23
N VAL A 46 0.24 -15.29 7.07
CA VAL A 46 0.19 -14.57 5.78
C VAL A 46 -0.68 -13.31 5.79
N GLU A 47 -1.82 -13.32 6.50
CA GLU A 47 -2.68 -12.13 6.60
C GLU A 47 -1.97 -11.00 7.37
N GLN A 48 -1.22 -11.35 8.42
CA GLN A 48 -0.42 -10.39 9.18
C GLN A 48 0.74 -9.86 8.34
N GLN A 49 1.45 -10.74 7.62
CA GLN A 49 2.51 -10.34 6.68
C GLN A 49 1.95 -9.39 5.62
N LEU A 50 0.80 -9.69 5.05
CA LEU A 50 0.14 -8.83 4.06
C LEU A 50 -0.26 -7.47 4.65
N VAL A 51 -0.80 -7.42 5.87
CA VAL A 51 -1.14 -6.15 6.53
C VAL A 51 0.12 -5.30 6.72
N ARG A 52 1.19 -5.87 7.31
CA ARG A 52 2.46 -5.15 7.53
C ARG A 52 3.05 -4.64 6.21
N TYR A 53 3.01 -5.48 5.18
CA TYR A 53 3.49 -5.14 3.85
C TYR A 53 2.69 -4.01 3.20
N LEU A 54 1.35 -4.09 3.23
CA LEU A 54 0.48 -3.04 2.67
C LEU A 54 0.65 -1.70 3.39
N LEU A 55 1.01 -1.70 4.68
CA LEU A 55 1.28 -0.51 5.48
C LEU A 55 2.73 -0.01 5.40
N PHE A 56 3.59 -0.65 4.61
CA PHE A 56 5.02 -0.30 4.52
C PHE A 56 5.73 -0.23 5.87
N LEU A 57 5.38 -1.13 6.81
CA LEU A 57 5.96 -1.10 8.17
C LEU A 57 7.43 -1.51 8.18
N ASP A 58 7.82 -2.38 7.25
CA ASP A 58 9.18 -2.93 7.13
C ASP A 58 9.95 -2.28 5.95
N GLU A 59 9.50 -1.12 5.47
CA GLU A 59 10.16 -0.37 4.39
C GLU A 59 11.50 0.20 4.86
N ALA A 60 12.58 -0.11 4.13
CA ALA A 60 13.87 0.51 4.36
C ALA A 60 13.84 1.99 3.91
N ALA A 61 14.36 2.88 4.76
CA ALA A 61 14.50 4.28 4.39
C ALA A 61 15.37 4.44 3.12
N LEU A 62 14.96 5.35 2.25
CA LEU A 62 15.74 5.67 1.06
C LEU A 62 17.06 6.32 1.48
N ALA A 63 18.17 5.81 0.94
CA ALA A 63 19.51 6.35 1.22
C ALA A 63 19.76 7.74 0.59
N GLY A 64 18.87 8.16 -0.31
CA GLY A 64 18.89 9.45 -0.97
C GLY A 64 17.66 9.63 -1.85
N PRO A 65 17.45 10.85 -2.37
CA PRO A 65 16.31 11.13 -3.23
C PRO A 65 16.37 10.29 -4.51
N LEU A 66 15.23 9.74 -4.89
CA LEU A 66 15.06 8.99 -6.11
C LEU A 66 14.40 9.87 -7.16
N GLN A 67 14.93 9.81 -8.37
CA GLN A 67 14.33 10.44 -9.53
C GLN A 67 14.32 9.45 -10.68
N GLY A 68 13.11 9.13 -11.16
CA GLY A 68 12.92 8.39 -12.40
C GLY A 68 13.45 9.18 -13.60
N THR A 69 13.71 8.45 -14.68
CA THR A 69 14.29 8.94 -15.94
C THR A 69 13.25 9.10 -17.04
N THR A 70 11.98 8.80 -16.74
CA THR A 70 10.86 8.79 -17.68
C THR A 70 9.65 9.51 -17.06
N ASP A 71 8.58 9.67 -17.86
CA ASP A 71 7.31 10.29 -17.41
C ASP A 71 6.48 9.36 -16.49
N TYR A 72 7.03 8.21 -16.10
CA TYR A 72 6.32 7.19 -15.32
C TYR A 72 5.77 7.72 -13.99
N GLN A 73 6.55 8.52 -13.25
CA GLN A 73 6.12 9.09 -11.96
C GLN A 73 4.84 9.90 -12.13
N THR A 74 4.85 10.86 -13.05
CA THR A 74 3.72 11.72 -13.37
C THR A 74 2.50 10.90 -13.79
N TRP A 75 2.68 9.95 -14.71
CA TRP A 75 1.60 9.07 -15.16
C TRP A 75 1.02 8.25 -14.01
N PHE A 76 1.88 7.71 -13.15
CA PHE A 76 1.49 6.86 -12.03
C PHE A 76 0.64 7.63 -11.01
N GLU A 77 1.07 8.82 -10.59
CA GLU A 77 0.33 9.68 -9.65
C GLU A 77 -1.00 10.18 -10.22
N GLN A 78 -1.04 10.50 -11.53
CA GLN A 78 -2.27 10.92 -12.21
C GLN A 78 -3.32 9.81 -12.26
N SER A 79 -2.89 8.54 -12.27
CA SER A 79 -3.79 7.38 -12.23
C SER A 79 -4.34 7.05 -10.83
N GLY A 80 -3.99 7.82 -9.80
CA GLY A 80 -4.44 7.63 -8.43
C GLY A 80 -5.88 8.07 -8.20
N LYS A 81 -6.64 7.30 -7.40
CA LYS A 81 -7.89 7.80 -6.83
C LYS A 81 -7.56 8.91 -5.84
N ARG A 82 -8.27 10.04 -5.92
CA ARG A 82 -8.06 11.22 -5.07
C ARG A 82 -9.26 11.46 -4.16
N ASP A 83 -8.97 11.85 -2.92
CA ASP A 83 -9.98 12.34 -2.00
C ASP A 83 -10.37 13.80 -2.32
N ALA A 84 -11.32 14.38 -1.59
CA ALA A 84 -11.76 15.76 -1.78
C ALA A 84 -10.67 16.80 -1.51
N SER A 85 -9.60 16.42 -0.79
CA SER A 85 -8.41 17.25 -0.54
C SER A 85 -7.34 17.07 -1.61
N GLY A 86 -7.59 16.26 -2.64
CA GLY A 86 -6.66 15.98 -3.73
C GLY A 86 -5.56 14.97 -3.42
N ARG A 87 -5.59 14.30 -2.27
CA ARG A 87 -4.56 13.35 -1.82
C ARG A 87 -4.82 11.95 -2.38
N SER A 88 -3.75 11.19 -2.64
CA SER A 88 -3.83 9.82 -3.15
C SER A 88 -2.84 8.87 -2.47
N LEU A 89 -3.21 7.59 -2.33
CA LEU A 89 -2.27 6.52 -1.96
C LEU A 89 -1.21 6.23 -3.03
N LYS A 90 -1.30 6.88 -4.20
CA LYS A 90 -0.27 6.84 -5.25
C LYS A 90 0.67 8.04 -5.23
N ASP A 91 0.44 9.04 -4.37
CA ASP A 91 1.32 10.21 -4.29
C ASP A 91 2.69 9.78 -3.72
N PHE A 92 3.74 10.06 -4.47
CA PHE A 92 5.11 9.69 -4.11
C PHE A 92 5.68 10.62 -3.04
N ASP A 93 6.61 10.10 -2.25
CA ASP A 93 7.56 10.92 -1.47
C ASP A 93 8.90 10.99 -2.22
N LEU A 94 9.51 9.83 -2.48
CA LEU A 94 10.79 9.61 -3.17
C LEU A 94 11.98 10.41 -2.61
N GLN A 95 11.82 11.09 -1.48
CA GLN A 95 12.91 11.77 -0.78
C GLN A 95 13.49 10.87 0.32
N THR A 96 12.60 10.26 1.08
CA THR A 96 12.91 9.44 2.26
C THR A 96 12.20 8.09 2.24
N LYS A 97 11.07 8.00 1.53
CA LYS A 97 10.22 6.79 1.42
C LYS A 97 9.66 6.66 0.01
N LEU A 98 9.03 5.53 -0.33
CA LEU A 98 8.37 5.37 -1.61
C LEU A 98 7.12 6.26 -1.70
N PHE A 99 6.16 6.08 -0.81
CA PHE A 99 4.88 6.80 -0.83
C PHE A 99 4.75 7.82 0.30
N ARG A 100 4.05 8.92 0.04
CA ARG A 100 3.76 9.96 1.03
C ARG A 100 2.75 9.49 2.09
N TYR A 101 1.79 8.67 1.68
CA TYR A 101 0.78 8.07 2.56
C TYR A 101 0.97 6.56 2.55
N ARG A 102 1.61 6.01 3.59
CA ARG A 102 2.03 4.59 3.64
C ARG A 102 0.89 3.60 3.89
N LEU A 103 0.00 3.54 2.92
CA LEU A 103 -0.91 2.44 2.70
C LEU A 103 -0.94 2.16 1.20
N SER A 104 -0.69 0.92 0.80
CA SER A 104 -0.56 0.59 -0.60
C SER A 104 -1.85 0.82 -1.37
N TYR A 105 -1.75 1.50 -2.52
CA TYR A 105 -2.82 1.61 -3.50
C TYR A 105 -3.35 0.26 -4.02
N LEU A 106 -2.65 -0.86 -3.75
CA LEU A 106 -3.07 -2.20 -4.18
C LEU A 106 -4.33 -2.69 -3.48
N ILE A 107 -4.77 -2.03 -2.40
CA ILE A 107 -6.11 -2.23 -1.83
C ILE A 107 -7.24 -1.91 -2.84
N TYR A 108 -6.95 -1.11 -3.88
CA TYR A 108 -7.90 -0.79 -4.96
C TYR A 108 -7.89 -1.81 -6.10
N THR A 109 -6.97 -2.78 -6.10
CA THR A 109 -6.84 -3.73 -7.20
C THR A 109 -7.98 -4.73 -7.23
N ASP A 110 -8.21 -5.28 -8.42
CA ASP A 110 -9.14 -6.39 -8.60
C ASP A 110 -8.78 -7.62 -7.77
N SER A 111 -7.48 -7.92 -7.66
CA SER A 111 -6.96 -9.05 -6.88
C SER A 111 -7.35 -8.93 -5.41
N PHE A 112 -7.15 -7.75 -4.81
CA PHE A 112 -7.57 -7.48 -3.43
C PHE A 112 -9.09 -7.48 -3.27
N ARG A 113 -9.80 -6.85 -4.21
CA ARG A 113 -11.27 -6.80 -4.20
C ARG A 113 -11.91 -8.18 -4.29
N LYS A 114 -11.34 -9.10 -5.07
CA LYS A 114 -11.88 -10.45 -5.32
C LYS A 114 -11.42 -11.50 -4.30
N MET A 115 -10.61 -11.13 -3.31
CA MET A 115 -10.28 -12.02 -2.19
C MET A 115 -11.55 -12.56 -1.51
N PRO A 116 -11.52 -13.76 -0.91
CA PRO A 116 -12.60 -14.24 -0.07
C PRO A 116 -12.95 -13.20 1.01
N SER A 117 -14.23 -12.86 1.14
CA SER A 117 -14.70 -11.71 1.94
C SER A 117 -14.24 -11.76 3.39
N ALA A 118 -14.19 -12.96 3.99
CA ALA A 118 -13.72 -13.14 5.37
C ALA A 118 -12.26 -12.70 5.57
N ALA A 119 -11.34 -13.11 4.68
CA ALA A 119 -9.93 -12.71 4.74
C ALA A 119 -9.77 -11.21 4.44
N ARG A 120 -10.42 -10.73 3.37
CA ARG A 120 -10.40 -9.31 2.99
C ARG A 120 -10.86 -8.40 4.13
N ASN A 121 -11.94 -8.76 4.81
CA ASN A 121 -12.49 -7.97 5.92
C ASN A 121 -11.56 -7.98 7.13
N ARG A 122 -10.91 -9.10 7.46
CA ARG A 122 -9.90 -9.14 8.53
C ARG A 122 -8.69 -8.28 8.22
N ILE A 123 -8.20 -8.30 6.99
CA ILE A 123 -7.08 -7.45 6.55
C ILE A 123 -7.45 -5.97 6.67
N LEU A 124 -8.62 -5.57 6.14
CA LEU A 124 -9.11 -4.19 6.26
C LEU A 124 -9.33 -3.77 7.72
N GLN A 125 -9.86 -4.67 8.56
CA GLN A 125 -10.03 -4.41 9.98
C GLN A 125 -8.69 -4.19 10.69
N ASN A 126 -7.69 -5.02 10.41
CA ASN A 126 -6.35 -4.89 10.99
C ASN A 126 -5.66 -3.60 10.54
N ILE A 127 -5.79 -3.24 9.26
CA ILE A 127 -5.30 -1.94 8.74
C ILE A 127 -5.98 -0.80 9.50
N HIS A 128 -7.32 -0.82 9.61
CA HIS A 128 -8.05 0.22 10.33
C HIS A 128 -7.60 0.31 11.80
N THR A 129 -7.47 -0.83 12.48
CA THR A 129 -7.02 -0.91 13.87
C THR A 129 -5.62 -0.32 14.05
N PHE A 130 -4.67 -0.62 13.15
CA PHE A 130 -3.34 0.00 13.17
C PHE A 130 -3.41 1.52 13.00
N LEU A 131 -4.19 1.99 12.03
CA LEU A 131 -4.31 3.42 11.74
C LEU A 131 -4.99 4.20 12.87
N ALA A 132 -5.92 3.56 13.60
CA ALA A 132 -6.62 4.14 14.74
C ALA A 132 -5.91 3.94 16.10
N ALA A 133 -4.85 3.14 16.15
CA ALA A 133 -4.17 2.78 17.40
C ALA A 133 -3.62 4.01 18.16
N SER A 134 -3.63 3.93 19.49
CA SER A 134 -2.88 4.84 20.35
C SER A 134 -1.36 4.62 20.20
N ALA A 135 -0.56 5.56 20.69
CA ALA A 135 0.91 5.43 20.69
C ALA A 135 1.37 4.18 21.46
N ALA A 136 0.75 3.87 22.60
CA ALA A 136 1.07 2.69 23.39
C ALA A 136 0.76 1.38 22.65
N GLU A 137 -0.37 1.33 21.91
CA GLU A 137 -0.74 0.15 21.11
C GLU A 137 0.21 -0.06 19.93
N LEU A 138 0.71 1.02 19.30
CA LEU A 138 1.71 0.91 18.23
C LEU A 138 3.00 0.25 18.74
N GLU A 139 3.51 0.69 19.88
CA GLU A 139 4.73 0.12 20.46
C GLU A 139 4.52 -1.34 20.92
N GLN A 140 3.43 -1.59 21.65
CA GLN A 140 3.23 -2.89 22.31
C GLN A 140 2.71 -3.99 21.39
N SER A 141 1.82 -3.64 20.46
CA SER A 141 1.10 -4.64 19.64
C SER A 141 1.59 -4.71 18.21
N TRP A 142 2.17 -3.62 17.68
CA TRP A 142 2.60 -3.54 16.29
C TRP A 142 4.12 -3.49 16.12
N ASP A 143 4.86 -3.25 17.21
CA ASP A 143 6.31 -3.04 17.21
C ASP A 143 6.69 -1.89 16.27
N VAL A 144 5.97 -0.76 16.39
CA VAL A 144 6.18 0.44 15.58
C VAL A 144 6.39 1.64 16.48
N ASP A 145 7.50 2.35 16.26
CA ASP A 145 7.74 3.66 16.87
C ASP A 145 6.65 4.66 16.42
N PRO A 146 5.87 5.25 17.35
CA PRO A 146 4.85 6.25 17.02
C PRO A 146 5.38 7.46 16.25
N ALA A 147 6.66 7.80 16.42
CA ALA A 147 7.31 8.87 15.65
C ALA A 147 7.63 8.45 14.21
N ALA A 148 7.88 7.16 13.97
CA ALA A 148 8.12 6.63 12.64
C ALA A 148 6.83 6.52 11.80
N PHE A 149 5.66 6.44 12.44
CA PHE A 149 4.33 6.49 11.78
C PHE A 149 3.38 7.48 12.48
N PRO A 150 3.56 8.80 12.23
CA PRO A 150 2.84 9.85 12.95
C PRO A 150 1.31 9.78 12.79
N VAL A 151 0.59 10.24 13.82
CA VAL A 151 -0.87 10.28 13.83
C VAL A 151 -1.47 11.07 12.66
N GLN A 152 -0.82 12.15 12.21
CA GLN A 152 -1.30 12.96 11.10
C GLN A 152 -1.31 12.15 9.78
N GLU A 153 -0.30 11.32 9.55
CA GLU A 153 -0.25 10.44 8.39
C GLU A 153 -1.35 9.38 8.46
N ARG A 154 -1.53 8.75 9.64
CA ARG A 154 -2.58 7.73 9.83
C ARG A 154 -3.98 8.28 9.63
N GLN A 155 -4.27 9.48 10.15
CA GLN A 155 -5.54 10.17 9.94
C GLN A 155 -5.76 10.54 8.47
N ALA A 156 -4.73 10.99 7.76
CA ALA A 156 -4.82 11.26 6.33
C ALA A 156 -5.16 9.99 5.54
N ILE A 157 -4.51 8.86 5.85
CA ILE A 157 -4.81 7.56 5.22
C ILE A 157 -6.25 7.14 5.49
N LEU A 158 -6.72 7.23 6.75
CA LEU A 158 -8.10 6.89 7.11
C LEU A 158 -9.11 7.68 6.28
N GLN A 159 -8.89 8.99 6.12
CA GLN A 159 -9.76 9.87 5.33
C GLN A 159 -9.69 9.54 3.83
N ILE A 160 -8.49 9.37 3.28
CA ILE A 160 -8.32 8.99 1.85
C ILE A 160 -9.11 7.72 1.56
N VAL A 161 -8.96 6.68 2.37
CA VAL A 161 -9.65 5.40 2.15
C VAL A 161 -11.15 5.54 2.33
N ALA A 162 -11.61 6.32 3.33
CA ALA A 162 -13.04 6.54 3.56
C ALA A 162 -13.76 7.19 2.36
N GLU A 163 -13.06 8.05 1.63
CA GLU A 163 -13.60 8.76 0.46
C GLU A 163 -13.37 8.02 -0.88
N THR A 164 -12.40 7.11 -0.96
CA THR A 164 -11.96 6.54 -2.26
C THR A 164 -12.09 5.03 -2.41
N LEU A 165 -12.26 4.27 -1.31
CA LEU A 165 -12.45 2.82 -1.37
C LEU A 165 -13.92 2.44 -1.50
N ASP A 166 -14.27 1.77 -2.60
CA ASP A 166 -15.63 1.32 -2.87
C ASP A 166 -16.02 0.15 -1.95
N ASN A 167 -17.30 0.08 -1.56
CA ASN A 167 -17.84 -0.99 -0.68
C ASN A 167 -17.07 -1.15 0.64
N LEU A 168 -16.63 -0.03 1.21
CA LEU A 168 -15.91 0.02 2.46
C LEU A 168 -16.71 -0.63 3.61
N PRO A 169 -16.12 -1.51 4.42
CA PRO A 169 -16.79 -2.12 5.56
C PRO A 169 -17.28 -1.08 6.57
N GLU A 170 -18.39 -1.38 7.25
CA GLU A 170 -19.04 -0.48 8.21
C GLU A 170 -18.10 -0.01 9.32
N PHE A 171 -17.24 -0.90 9.83
CA PHE A 171 -16.28 -0.59 10.89
C PHE A 171 -15.32 0.56 10.57
N TRP A 172 -15.11 0.89 9.28
CA TRP A 172 -14.28 2.02 8.88
C TRP A 172 -14.98 3.38 9.05
N ARG A 173 -16.32 3.39 9.05
CA ARG A 173 -17.13 4.61 9.22
C ARG A 173 -17.49 4.86 10.69
N VAL A 174 -17.37 3.85 11.53
CA VAL A 174 -17.68 3.91 12.97
C VAL A 174 -16.40 4.28 13.73
N SER A 175 -16.01 5.53 13.64
CA SER A 175 -15.07 6.16 14.58
C SER A 175 -15.59 7.57 14.84
N LYS A 176 -16.61 7.63 15.70
CA LYS A 176 -17.13 8.86 16.31
C LYS A 176 -16.41 9.08 17.64
#